data_AF-A0A950QDH9-F1
#
_entry.id   AF-A0A950QDH9-F1
#
_cell.length_a   1.000
_cell.length_b   1.000
_cell.length_c   1.000
_cell.angle_alpha   90.00
_cell.angle_beta   90.00
_cell.angle_gamma   90.00
#
_symmetry.space_group_name_H-M   'P 1'
#
loop_
_entity.id
_entity.type
_entity.pdbx_description
1 polymer ?
#
loop_
_entity_poly.entity_id
_entity_poly.type
_entity_poly.pdbx_seq_one_letter_code
_entity_poly.pdbx_strand_id
1 'polypeptide(L)'
;MMLRLAFALAGTVALAIPSLAPASPRQAAPAQAAPKSTAGKPASPKPAAAASSAGSQTSFNLGVWTVHASSIDANFKSGDFSTPSKLVMTRVGGDVSADRANGNYKRQVLYLNGHVVMHDSQGGASAISGDESSGPSGPSTLTADQAQIDGAAKVYKATGSVHYVQADTVVDAQSGTLNDDAHTLLLEGTVHIVQGTRSMAAHKVLYNTITGSAHAEGDVTMQFPGEMRRHLATPKPLKVPKNRLTQPVAPTASP
;
A
#
# COMPACT_ATOMS: atom_id res chain seq x y z
N MET A 1 -8.98 -27.51 -24.97
CA MET A 1 -9.15 -27.01 -26.34
C MET A 1 -8.26 -25.78 -26.46
N MET A 2 -7.11 -25.94 -27.13
CA MET A 2 -6.02 -24.95 -27.17
C MET A 2 -6.34 -23.85 -28.18
N LEU A 3 -6.25 -22.59 -27.77
CA LEU A 3 -6.16 -21.47 -28.70
C LEU A 3 -4.95 -20.62 -28.31
N ARG A 4 -3.84 -20.82 -29.04
CA ARG A 4 -2.67 -19.96 -29.04
C ARG A 4 -2.97 -18.75 -29.92
N LEU A 5 -2.94 -17.55 -29.37
CA LEU A 5 -2.92 -16.32 -30.14
C LEU A 5 -1.57 -15.64 -29.92
N ALA A 6 -0.74 -15.70 -30.96
CA ALA A 6 0.50 -14.95 -31.06
C ALA A 6 0.17 -13.53 -31.56
N PHE A 7 0.58 -12.51 -30.83
CA PHE A 7 0.68 -11.15 -31.35
C PHE A 7 2.10 -10.65 -31.12
N ALA A 8 2.85 -10.56 -32.21
CA ALA A 8 4.08 -9.79 -32.31
C ALA A 8 3.72 -8.44 -32.93
N LEU A 9 3.89 -7.35 -32.18
CA LEU A 9 4.02 -6.01 -32.74
C LEU A 9 5.29 -5.39 -32.17
N ALA A 10 6.30 -5.28 -33.03
CA ALA A 10 7.49 -4.50 -32.80
C ALA A 10 7.17 -3.03 -33.07
N GLY A 11 7.07 -2.23 -32.01
CA GLY A 11 6.97 -0.77 -32.09
C GLY A 11 8.29 -0.14 -31.65
N THR A 12 9.05 0.40 -32.59
CA THR A 12 10.27 1.18 -32.35
C THR A 12 9.89 2.54 -31.75
N VAL A 13 10.12 2.73 -30.45
CA VAL A 13 9.96 4.03 -29.77
C VAL A 13 11.30 4.78 -29.85
N ALA A 14 11.31 5.90 -30.57
CA ALA A 14 12.43 6.83 -30.61
C ALA A 14 12.48 7.63 -29.30
N LEU A 15 13.56 7.45 -28.53
CA LEU A 15 13.85 8.22 -27.32
C LEU A 15 14.43 9.59 -27.70
N ALA A 16 13.64 10.66 -27.54
CA ALA A 16 14.14 12.02 -27.49
C ALA A 16 14.71 12.29 -26.10
N ILE A 17 16.02 12.53 -26.00
CA ILE A 17 16.73 12.85 -24.75
C ILE A 17 16.64 14.37 -24.54
N PRO A 18 15.91 14.88 -23.52
CA PRO A 18 15.95 16.29 -23.20
C PRO A 18 17.30 16.66 -22.56
N SER A 19 17.90 17.74 -23.09
CA SER A 19 19.12 18.36 -22.59
C SER A 19 18.93 18.90 -21.17
N LEU A 20 19.77 18.44 -20.23
CA LEU A 20 19.80 18.89 -18.83
C LEU A 20 20.38 20.31 -18.75
N ALA A 21 19.58 21.26 -18.28
CA ALA A 21 20.04 22.60 -17.92
C ALA A 21 20.88 22.57 -16.62
N PRO A 22 21.91 23.42 -16.49
CA PRO A 22 22.75 23.48 -15.29
C PRO A 22 21.99 24.03 -14.08
N ALA A 23 22.06 23.30 -12.96
CA ALA A 23 21.47 23.67 -11.69
C ALA A 23 22.17 24.90 -11.07
N SER A 24 21.38 25.88 -10.64
CA SER A 24 21.87 27.05 -9.91
C SER A 24 22.36 26.68 -8.49
N PRO A 25 23.37 27.39 -7.95
CA PRO A 25 23.89 27.13 -6.61
C PRO A 25 22.85 27.46 -5.52
N ARG A 26 22.66 26.51 -4.61
CA ARG A 26 21.74 26.58 -3.46
C ARG A 26 22.32 27.52 -2.39
N GLN A 27 21.69 28.66 -2.19
CA GLN A 27 22.04 29.63 -1.15
C GLN A 27 21.71 29.03 0.23
N ALA A 28 22.71 28.92 1.10
CA ALA A 28 22.57 28.37 2.45
C ALA A 28 21.74 29.32 3.34
N ALA A 29 20.69 28.78 3.95
CA ALA A 29 19.87 29.51 4.92
C ALA A 29 20.62 29.66 6.27
N PRO A 30 20.50 30.80 6.96
CA PRO A 30 21.10 31.01 8.27
C PRO A 30 20.40 30.17 9.36
N ALA A 31 21.20 29.61 10.26
CA ALA A 31 20.75 28.82 11.40
C ALA A 31 19.94 29.68 12.39
N GLN A 32 18.66 29.37 12.57
CA GLN A 32 17.85 29.92 13.65
C GLN A 32 18.13 29.19 14.96
N ALA A 33 18.47 29.96 16.00
CA ALA A 33 18.72 29.48 17.34
C ALA A 33 17.45 28.92 18.00
N ALA A 34 17.57 27.77 18.66
CA ALA A 34 16.49 27.08 19.34
C ALA A 34 16.04 27.81 20.63
N PRO A 35 14.73 27.99 20.86
CA PRO A 35 14.21 28.46 22.13
C PRO A 35 14.26 27.35 23.20
N LYS A 36 14.78 27.68 24.39
CA LYS A 36 14.75 26.82 25.58
C LYS A 36 13.31 26.73 26.09
N SER A 37 12.69 25.55 26.07
CA SER A 37 11.39 25.33 26.70
C SER A 37 11.57 24.95 28.18
N THR A 38 10.86 25.67 29.04
CA THR A 38 10.73 25.36 30.47
C THR A 38 9.57 24.38 30.64
N ALA A 39 9.88 23.15 31.07
CA ALA A 39 8.92 22.09 31.29
C ALA A 39 8.05 22.36 32.53
N GLY A 40 6.86 22.94 32.32
CA GLY A 40 5.77 22.95 33.30
C GLY A 40 4.87 21.73 33.10
N LYS A 41 4.74 20.90 34.14
CA LYS A 41 3.90 19.68 34.18
C LYS A 41 2.40 20.06 34.12
N PRO A 42 1.66 19.75 33.04
CA PRO A 42 0.24 20.06 32.96
C PRO A 42 -0.60 18.99 33.68
N ALA A 43 -1.51 19.44 34.54
CA ALA A 43 -2.52 18.59 35.18
C ALA A 43 -3.53 18.11 34.13
N SER A 44 -3.83 16.80 34.12
CA SER A 44 -4.77 16.19 33.16
C SER A 44 -6.20 16.70 33.38
N PRO A 45 -6.82 17.39 32.39
CA PRO A 45 -8.23 17.71 32.46
C PRO A 45 -9.10 16.45 32.25
N LYS A 46 -10.07 16.25 33.13
CA LYS A 46 -11.08 15.18 33.06
C LYS A 46 -11.96 15.39 31.80
N PRO A 47 -12.08 14.42 30.89
CA PRO A 47 -12.90 14.58 29.68
C PRO A 47 -14.37 14.78 30.05
N ALA A 48 -14.91 15.96 29.75
CA ALA A 48 -16.34 16.21 29.79
C ALA A 48 -16.98 15.55 28.56
N ALA A 49 -17.93 14.63 28.79
CA ALA A 49 -18.69 13.99 27.72
C ALA A 49 -19.47 15.07 26.94
N ALA A 50 -19.05 15.33 25.70
CA ALA A 50 -19.75 16.25 24.81
C ALA A 50 -21.11 15.66 24.41
N ALA A 51 -22.18 16.42 24.64
CA ALA A 51 -23.52 16.04 24.20
C ALA A 51 -23.61 16.16 22.66
N SER A 52 -23.77 15.03 21.98
CA SER A 52 -23.97 14.98 20.53
C SER A 52 -25.35 15.52 20.17
N SER A 53 -25.42 16.74 19.63
CA SER A 53 -26.64 17.25 18.99
C SER A 53 -26.91 16.47 17.71
N ALA A 54 -28.01 15.71 17.67
CA ALA A 54 -28.44 14.96 16.50
C ALA A 54 -28.91 15.93 15.40
N GLY A 55 -27.98 16.40 14.56
CA GLY A 55 -28.31 17.12 13.34
C GLY A 55 -28.96 16.18 12.33
N SER A 56 -29.97 16.66 11.61
CA SER A 56 -30.60 15.92 10.50
C SER A 56 -29.54 15.56 9.46
N GLN A 57 -29.21 14.27 9.34
CA GLN A 57 -28.25 13.80 8.34
C GLN A 57 -28.93 13.78 6.96
N THR A 58 -28.29 14.40 5.97
CA THR A 58 -28.75 14.32 4.58
C THR A 58 -28.07 13.12 3.93
N SER A 59 -28.85 12.24 3.29
CA SER A 59 -28.36 11.07 2.57
C SER A 59 -28.60 11.19 1.07
N PHE A 60 -27.62 10.84 0.24
CA PHE A 60 -27.78 10.68 -1.21
C PHE A 60 -26.98 9.49 -1.74
N ASN A 61 -27.37 8.98 -2.91
CA ASN A 61 -26.70 7.83 -3.53
C ASN A 61 -25.74 8.29 -4.64
N LEU A 62 -24.50 7.81 -4.59
CA LEU A 62 -23.45 8.01 -5.58
C LEU A 62 -23.06 6.63 -6.16
N GLY A 63 -23.80 6.17 -7.17
CA GLY A 63 -23.66 4.81 -7.69
C GLY A 63 -24.06 3.78 -6.63
N VAL A 64 -23.10 2.99 -6.16
CA VAL A 64 -23.29 1.98 -5.11
C VAL A 64 -23.02 2.50 -3.69
N TRP A 65 -22.65 3.78 -3.56
CA TRP A 65 -22.34 4.39 -2.28
C TRP A 65 -23.52 5.21 -1.76
N THR A 66 -23.87 5.06 -0.49
CA THR A 66 -24.77 5.97 0.22
C THR A 66 -23.93 6.93 1.06
N VAL A 67 -24.02 8.22 0.75
CA VAL A 67 -23.26 9.28 1.41
C VAL A 67 -24.12 9.91 2.50
N HIS A 68 -23.59 9.98 3.73
CA HIS A 68 -24.18 10.65 4.88
C HIS A 68 -23.32 11.85 5.27
N ALA A 69 -23.91 13.04 5.27
CA ALA A 69 -23.25 14.27 5.71
C ALA A 69 -24.24 15.20 6.41
N SER A 70 -23.73 16.11 7.24
CA SER A 70 -24.56 17.13 7.90
C SER A 70 -25.03 18.23 6.94
N SER A 71 -24.22 18.55 5.92
CA SER A 71 -24.53 19.54 4.90
C SER A 71 -23.85 19.18 3.58
N ILE A 72 -24.56 19.41 2.47
CA ILE A 72 -24.10 19.17 1.10
C ILE A 72 -24.55 20.34 0.24
N ASP A 73 -23.59 20.96 -0.46
CA ASP A 73 -23.86 21.90 -1.54
C ASP A 73 -23.73 21.17 -2.86
N ALA A 74 -24.85 20.95 -3.57
CA ALA A 74 -24.88 20.21 -4.83
C ALA A 74 -25.46 21.05 -5.99
N ASN A 75 -24.76 21.05 -7.13
CA ASN A 75 -25.22 21.66 -8.36
C ASN A 75 -25.66 20.58 -9.36
N PHE A 76 -26.97 20.40 -9.51
CA PHE A 76 -27.51 19.34 -10.35
C PHE A 76 -27.24 19.52 -11.86
N LYS A 77 -26.97 20.75 -12.29
CA LYS A 77 -26.68 21.09 -13.67
C LYS A 77 -25.25 20.72 -14.04
N SER A 78 -24.26 21.11 -13.25
CA SER A 78 -22.85 20.79 -13.53
C SER A 78 -22.44 19.41 -13.02
N GLY A 79 -23.12 18.90 -12.00
CA GLY A 79 -22.76 17.66 -11.31
C GLY A 79 -21.84 17.86 -10.11
N ASP A 80 -21.44 19.10 -9.81
CA ASP A 80 -20.49 19.38 -8.73
C ASP A 80 -21.16 19.25 -7.36
N PHE A 81 -20.42 18.76 -6.38
CA PHE A 81 -20.84 18.74 -4.99
C PHE A 81 -19.69 19.08 -4.03
N SER A 82 -20.04 19.58 -2.86
CA SER A 82 -19.12 19.88 -1.76
C SER A 82 -19.78 19.56 -0.42
N THR A 83 -18.97 19.04 0.51
CA THR A 83 -19.33 18.75 1.90
C THR A 83 -18.27 19.37 2.80
N PRO A 84 -18.58 20.49 3.49
CA PRO A 84 -17.60 21.21 4.30
C PRO A 84 -17.33 20.53 5.66
N SER A 85 -18.13 19.52 6.00
CA SER A 85 -18.13 18.81 7.28
C SER A 85 -17.90 17.31 7.06
N LYS A 86 -17.63 16.61 8.17
CA LYS A 86 -17.39 15.17 8.18
C LYS A 86 -18.50 14.43 7.46
N LEU A 87 -18.09 13.47 6.64
CA LEU A 87 -18.99 12.58 5.91
C LEU A 87 -18.63 11.12 6.19
N VAL A 88 -19.63 10.26 6.01
CA VAL A 88 -19.49 8.82 6.01
C VAL A 88 -20.17 8.28 4.77
N MET A 89 -19.46 7.52 3.95
CA MET A 89 -19.99 6.82 2.81
C MET A 89 -20.06 5.34 3.15
N THR A 90 -21.18 4.70 2.85
CA THR A 90 -21.36 3.27 3.07
C THR A 90 -21.65 2.58 1.74
N ARG A 91 -21.15 1.36 1.59
CA ARG A 91 -21.52 0.43 0.51
C ARG A 91 -21.69 -0.96 1.09
N VAL A 92 -22.18 -1.90 0.28
CA VAL A 92 -22.09 -3.31 0.64
C VAL A 92 -20.63 -3.69 0.80
N GLY A 93 -20.27 -4.19 1.98
CA GLY A 93 -18.93 -4.69 2.28
C GLY A 93 -17.96 -3.66 2.86
N GLY A 94 -18.32 -2.37 3.00
CA GLY A 94 -17.40 -1.41 3.62
C GLY A 94 -17.93 0.00 3.79
N ASP A 95 -17.14 0.83 4.46
CA ASP A 95 -17.44 2.24 4.69
C ASP A 95 -16.18 3.11 4.54
N VAL A 96 -16.41 4.39 4.26
CA VAL A 96 -15.37 5.40 4.12
C VAL A 96 -15.77 6.62 4.92
N SER A 97 -14.87 7.17 5.71
CA SER A 97 -15.08 8.44 6.39
C SER A 97 -13.97 9.42 6.04
N ALA A 98 -14.32 10.71 6.04
CA ALA A 98 -13.39 11.81 5.80
C ALA A 98 -13.93 13.09 6.44
N ASP A 99 -13.06 14.06 6.69
CA ASP A 99 -13.44 15.35 7.28
C ASP A 99 -14.19 16.25 6.30
N ARG A 100 -13.86 16.18 5.00
CA ARG A 100 -14.48 16.93 3.91
C ARG A 100 -14.45 16.14 2.61
N ALA A 101 -15.39 16.43 1.72
CA ALA A 101 -15.30 15.99 0.33
C ALA A 101 -15.78 17.05 -0.65
N ASN A 102 -15.22 16.99 -1.85
CA ASN A 102 -15.79 17.61 -3.03
C ASN A 102 -15.69 16.65 -4.21
N GLY A 103 -16.41 16.94 -5.28
CA GLY A 103 -16.36 16.08 -6.45
C GLY A 103 -17.36 16.49 -7.52
N ASN A 104 -17.48 15.63 -8.53
CA ASN A 104 -18.47 15.75 -9.57
C ASN A 104 -19.08 14.38 -9.87
N TYR A 105 -20.37 14.21 -9.56
CA TYR A 105 -21.05 12.91 -9.70
C TYR A 105 -21.33 12.53 -11.16
N LYS A 106 -21.37 13.49 -12.09
CA LYS A 106 -21.49 13.20 -13.54
C LYS A 106 -20.18 12.67 -14.11
N ARG A 107 -19.05 13.20 -13.62
CA ARG A 107 -17.69 12.75 -13.98
C ARG A 107 -17.21 11.57 -13.16
N GLN A 108 -17.96 11.18 -12.13
CA GLN A 108 -17.61 10.12 -11.19
C GLN A 108 -16.26 10.35 -10.48
N VAL A 109 -15.94 11.63 -10.20
CA VAL A 109 -14.72 12.00 -9.48
C VAL A 109 -15.06 12.48 -8.08
N LEU A 110 -14.34 11.98 -7.08
CA LEU A 110 -14.51 12.32 -5.68
C LEU A 110 -13.14 12.56 -5.04
N TYR A 111 -13.02 13.66 -4.30
CA TYR A 111 -11.85 14.01 -3.50
C TYR A 111 -12.25 14.07 -2.03
N LEU A 112 -11.62 13.24 -1.22
CA LEU A 112 -11.74 13.15 0.23
C LEU A 112 -10.54 13.84 0.86
N ASN A 113 -10.78 14.72 1.83
CA ASN A 113 -9.74 15.51 2.47
C ASN A 113 -9.89 15.49 3.99
N GLY A 114 -8.78 15.23 4.68
CA GLY A 114 -8.69 15.17 6.14
C GLY A 114 -9.12 13.82 6.68
N HIS A 115 -8.22 13.16 7.41
CA HIS A 115 -8.41 11.88 8.11
C HIS A 115 -9.29 10.90 7.35
N VAL A 116 -8.84 10.50 6.16
CA VAL A 116 -9.56 9.52 5.36
C VAL A 116 -9.34 8.15 5.99
N VAL A 117 -10.44 7.47 6.31
CA VAL A 117 -10.44 6.08 6.80
C VAL A 117 -11.38 5.28 5.93
N MET A 118 -10.88 4.21 5.33
CA MET A 118 -11.66 3.26 4.54
C MET A 118 -11.58 1.89 5.19
N HIS A 119 -12.74 1.34 5.52
CA HIS A 119 -12.90 0.00 6.05
C HIS A 119 -13.52 -0.89 4.98
N ASP A 120 -12.95 -2.08 4.82
CA ASP A 120 -13.49 -3.15 4.00
C ASP A 120 -13.70 -4.39 4.85
N SER A 121 -14.96 -4.72 5.12
CA SER A 121 -15.36 -5.85 5.95
C SER A 121 -15.25 -7.19 5.22
N GLN A 122 -15.24 -7.19 3.89
CA GLN A 122 -15.17 -8.40 3.08
C GLN A 122 -13.75 -8.67 2.55
N GLY A 123 -12.79 -7.79 2.88
CA GLY A 123 -11.49 -7.76 2.22
C GLY A 123 -11.60 -7.62 0.71
N GLY A 124 -12.70 -7.00 0.26
CA GLY A 124 -13.11 -6.83 -1.12
C GLY A 124 -12.16 -5.97 -1.96
N ALA A 125 -11.12 -5.37 -1.36
CA ALA A 125 -9.96 -4.90 -2.10
C ALA A 125 -9.36 -6.01 -3.01
N SER A 126 -9.49 -7.29 -2.64
CA SER A 126 -9.22 -8.42 -3.55
C SER A 126 -10.40 -8.78 -4.47
N ALA A 127 -11.65 -8.52 -4.06
CA ALA A 127 -12.83 -8.75 -4.91
C ALA A 127 -12.87 -7.83 -6.14
N ILE A 128 -12.15 -6.70 -6.11
CA ILE A 128 -11.97 -5.87 -7.31
C ILE A 128 -11.06 -6.54 -8.36
N SER A 129 -10.29 -7.55 -7.96
CA SER A 129 -9.40 -8.30 -8.86
C SER A 129 -10.09 -9.44 -9.62
N GLY A 130 -11.41 -9.66 -9.44
CA GLY A 130 -12.20 -10.61 -10.23
C GLY A 130 -11.81 -12.09 -10.11
N ASP A 131 -10.85 -12.45 -9.25
CA ASP A 131 -10.40 -13.82 -9.06
C ASP A 131 -11.06 -14.44 -7.82
N GLU A 132 -12.08 -15.26 -8.04
CA GLU A 132 -12.77 -16.03 -7.00
C GLU A 132 -11.88 -17.11 -6.35
N SER A 133 -10.66 -17.33 -6.87
CA SER A 133 -9.77 -18.41 -6.42
C SER A 133 -8.87 -18.02 -5.24
N SER A 134 -8.76 -16.72 -4.94
CA SER A 134 -8.09 -16.26 -3.73
C SER A 134 -9.08 -16.31 -2.58
N GLY A 135 -8.88 -17.24 -1.63
CA GLY A 135 -9.76 -17.38 -0.46
C GLY A 135 -10.01 -16.04 0.26
N PRO A 136 -11.07 -15.95 1.08
CA PRO A 136 -11.54 -14.68 1.63
C PRO A 136 -10.39 -13.92 2.29
N SER A 137 -9.96 -12.87 1.61
CA SER A 137 -9.03 -11.88 2.12
C SER A 137 -9.71 -11.25 3.33
N GLY A 138 -9.07 -11.27 4.49
CA GLY A 138 -9.68 -10.78 5.73
C GLY A 138 -10.04 -9.29 5.63
N PRO A 139 -10.76 -8.76 6.66
CA PRO A 139 -11.10 -7.35 6.71
C PRO A 139 -9.85 -6.48 6.60
N SER A 140 -9.97 -5.35 5.93
CA SER A 140 -8.87 -4.39 5.76
C SER A 140 -9.26 -2.98 6.15
N THR A 141 -8.25 -2.18 6.47
CA THR A 141 -8.39 -0.77 6.82
C THR A 141 -7.28 0.02 6.13
N LEU A 142 -7.67 1.08 5.42
CA LEU A 142 -6.76 2.06 4.83
C LEU A 142 -6.98 3.40 5.52
N THR A 143 -5.90 4.06 5.90
CA THR A 143 -5.91 5.43 6.42
C THR A 143 -4.97 6.32 5.61
N ALA A 144 -5.36 7.57 5.39
CA ALA A 144 -4.57 8.57 4.67
C ALA A 144 -5.03 9.99 5.00
N ASP A 145 -4.24 10.99 4.63
CA ASP A 145 -4.62 12.41 4.78
C ASP A 145 -5.62 12.85 3.70
N GLN A 146 -5.48 12.31 2.49
CA GLN A 146 -6.31 12.59 1.32
C GLN A 146 -6.53 11.32 0.51
N ALA A 147 -7.69 11.26 -0.16
CA ALA A 147 -7.95 10.26 -1.17
C ALA A 147 -8.69 10.84 -2.37
N GLN A 148 -8.37 10.35 -3.56
CA GLN A 148 -9.06 10.66 -4.80
C GLN A 148 -9.59 9.36 -5.40
N ILE A 149 -10.85 9.40 -5.81
CA ILE A 149 -11.53 8.29 -6.46
C ILE A 149 -11.98 8.79 -7.84
N ASP A 150 -11.43 8.18 -8.89
CA ASP A 150 -11.90 8.35 -10.26
C ASP A 150 -12.63 7.07 -10.68
N GLY A 151 -13.95 7.10 -10.57
CA GLY A 151 -14.80 5.95 -10.90
C GLY A 151 -14.90 5.66 -12.39
N ALA A 152 -14.58 6.64 -13.25
CA ALA A 152 -14.58 6.48 -14.69
C ALA A 152 -13.29 5.80 -15.17
N ALA A 153 -12.14 6.23 -14.64
CA ALA A 153 -10.83 5.64 -14.94
C ALA A 153 -10.49 4.41 -14.07
N LYS A 154 -11.33 4.10 -13.07
CA LYS A 154 -11.10 3.03 -12.08
C LYS A 154 -9.76 3.20 -11.34
N VAL A 155 -9.41 4.45 -11.03
CA VAL A 155 -8.19 4.81 -10.32
C VAL A 155 -8.52 5.35 -8.94
N TYR A 156 -7.87 4.79 -7.93
CA TYR A 156 -7.98 5.21 -6.54
C TYR A 156 -6.60 5.64 -6.06
N LYS A 157 -6.50 6.87 -5.54
CA LYS A 157 -5.24 7.43 -5.07
C LYS A 157 -5.37 7.84 -3.62
N ALA A 158 -4.46 7.39 -2.77
CA ALA A 158 -4.31 7.82 -1.39
C ALA A 158 -2.99 8.56 -1.23
N THR A 159 -3.00 9.68 -0.52
CA THR A 159 -1.81 10.53 -0.33
C THR A 159 -1.75 11.07 1.09
N GLY A 160 -0.53 11.12 1.63
CA GLY A 160 -0.24 11.57 2.98
C GLY A 160 -0.48 10.47 4.01
N SER A 161 0.57 10.13 4.76
CA SER A 161 0.53 9.18 5.88
C SER A 161 -0.25 7.89 5.58
N VAL A 162 -0.02 7.28 4.42
CA VAL A 162 -0.79 6.11 3.97
C VAL A 162 -0.43 4.93 4.85
N HIS A 163 -1.42 4.37 5.53
CA HIS A 163 -1.27 3.18 6.36
C HIS A 163 -2.40 2.19 6.05
N TYR A 164 -2.03 0.99 5.62
CA TYR A 164 -2.93 -0.09 5.24
C TYR A 164 -2.68 -1.32 6.11
N VAL A 165 -3.77 -1.91 6.60
CA VAL A 165 -3.73 -3.13 7.42
C VAL A 165 -4.71 -4.14 6.85
N GLN A 166 -4.25 -5.36 6.65
CA GLN A 166 -5.08 -6.50 6.27
C GLN A 166 -4.48 -7.79 6.81
N ALA A 167 -5.24 -8.52 7.63
CA ALA A 167 -4.77 -9.75 8.27
C ALA A 167 -3.40 -9.57 8.97
N ASP A 168 -2.35 -10.25 8.51
CA ASP A 168 -0.97 -10.16 9.02
C ASP A 168 -0.09 -9.18 8.23
N THR A 169 -0.68 -8.45 7.29
CA THR A 169 0.01 -7.50 6.42
C THR A 169 -0.24 -6.07 6.85
N VAL A 170 0.84 -5.30 7.00
CA VAL A 170 0.84 -3.87 7.28
C VAL A 170 1.69 -3.18 6.24
N VAL A 171 1.19 -2.09 5.66
CA VAL A 171 1.88 -1.29 4.65
C VAL A 171 1.82 0.18 5.06
N ASP A 172 2.99 0.81 5.12
CA ASP A 172 3.16 2.24 5.30
C ASP A 172 3.77 2.85 4.03
N ALA A 173 3.25 3.99 3.57
CA ALA A 173 3.77 4.72 2.41
C ALA A 173 3.43 6.23 2.49
N GLN A 174 4.02 7.03 1.59
CA GLN A 174 3.62 8.44 1.44
C GLN A 174 2.42 8.57 0.50
N SER A 175 2.37 7.75 -0.55
CA SER A 175 1.25 7.69 -1.47
C SER A 175 1.06 6.28 -2.04
N GLY A 176 -0.19 5.97 -2.37
CA GLY A 176 -0.59 4.75 -3.05
C GLY A 176 -1.55 5.07 -4.19
N THR A 177 -1.39 4.42 -5.34
CA THR A 177 -2.31 4.50 -6.48
C THR A 177 -2.70 3.10 -6.90
N LEU A 178 -3.97 2.76 -6.73
CA LEU A 178 -4.57 1.52 -7.24
C LEU A 178 -5.23 1.84 -8.58
N ASN A 179 -4.73 1.21 -9.64
CA ASN A 179 -5.42 1.12 -10.92
C ASN A 179 -6.08 -0.25 -10.99
N ASP A 180 -7.39 -0.25 -10.86
CA ASP A 180 -8.18 -1.46 -10.80
C ASP A 180 -8.30 -2.15 -12.16
N ASP A 181 -8.46 -1.39 -13.25
CA ASP A 181 -8.47 -1.94 -14.62
C ASP A 181 -7.15 -2.64 -14.98
N ALA A 182 -6.02 -2.08 -14.53
CA ALA A 182 -4.69 -2.66 -14.75
C ALA A 182 -4.31 -3.69 -13.68
N HIS A 183 -5.09 -3.83 -12.61
CA HIS A 183 -4.78 -4.65 -11.44
C HIS A 183 -3.40 -4.37 -10.85
N THR A 184 -3.08 -3.07 -10.74
CA THR A 184 -1.77 -2.61 -10.23
C THR A 184 -1.93 -1.63 -9.08
N LEU A 185 -1.16 -1.86 -8.03
CA LEU A 185 -0.98 -0.96 -6.91
C LEU A 185 0.44 -0.41 -6.95
N LEU A 186 0.56 0.90 -7.15
CA LEU A 186 1.82 1.63 -7.06
C LEU A 186 1.91 2.33 -5.70
N LEU A 187 2.95 2.01 -4.94
CA LEU A 187 3.30 2.65 -3.67
C LEU A 187 4.57 3.48 -3.87
N GLU A 188 4.59 4.70 -3.35
CA GLU A 188 5.71 5.64 -3.50
C GLU A 188 6.04 6.35 -2.18
N GLY A 189 7.31 6.77 -2.08
CA GLY A 189 7.87 7.43 -0.90
C GLY A 189 8.58 6.43 0.01
N THR A 190 8.59 6.66 1.33
CA THR A 190 9.15 5.68 2.27
C THR A 190 8.19 4.51 2.45
N VAL A 191 8.31 3.50 1.58
CA VAL A 191 7.45 2.32 1.61
C VAL A 191 8.02 1.30 2.59
N HIS A 192 7.20 0.86 3.53
CA HIS A 192 7.52 -0.20 4.48
C HIS A 192 6.38 -1.22 4.50
N ILE A 193 6.70 -2.49 4.26
CA ILE A 193 5.75 -3.60 4.22
C ILE A 193 6.17 -4.62 5.27
N VAL A 194 5.25 -4.99 6.15
CA VAL A 194 5.39 -6.09 7.09
C VAL A 194 4.35 -7.15 6.75
N GLN A 195 4.77 -8.40 6.58
CA GLN A 195 3.88 -9.52 6.34
C GLN A 195 4.27 -10.67 7.26
N GLY A 196 3.46 -10.87 8.31
CA GLY A 196 3.72 -11.80 9.39
C GLY A 196 5.07 -11.49 10.05
N THR A 197 6.05 -12.34 9.77
CA THR A 197 7.42 -12.24 10.33
C THR A 197 8.44 -11.62 9.38
N ARG A 198 8.04 -11.30 8.14
CA ARG A 198 8.92 -10.73 7.10
C ARG A 198 8.67 -9.23 6.98
N SER A 199 9.70 -8.48 6.63
CA SER A 199 9.53 -7.07 6.27
C SER A 199 10.35 -6.67 5.04
N MET A 200 9.90 -5.62 4.37
CA MET A 200 10.54 -5.00 3.22
C MET A 200 10.46 -3.48 3.33
N ALA A 201 11.54 -2.79 2.99
CA ALA A 201 11.57 -1.34 2.82
C ALA A 201 12.09 -0.98 1.41
N ALA A 202 11.50 0.02 0.77
CA ALA A 202 11.89 0.53 -0.55
C ALA A 202 11.37 1.97 -0.75
N HIS A 203 11.83 2.65 -1.81
CA HIS A 203 11.28 3.96 -2.21
C HIS A 203 10.03 3.85 -3.09
N LYS A 204 9.90 2.74 -3.81
CA LYS A 204 8.80 2.50 -4.73
C LYS A 204 8.50 1.01 -4.82
N VAL A 205 7.23 0.65 -4.80
CA VAL A 205 6.78 -0.73 -4.96
C VAL A 205 5.63 -0.76 -5.96
N LEU A 206 5.77 -1.53 -7.03
CA LEU A 206 4.68 -1.88 -7.93
C LEU A 206 4.20 -3.29 -7.60
N TYR A 207 2.95 -3.43 -7.23
CA TYR A 207 2.31 -4.69 -6.85
C TYR A 207 1.20 -5.03 -7.84
N ASN A 208 1.17 -6.26 -8.34
CA ASN A 208 0.07 -6.76 -9.16
C ASN A 208 -0.94 -7.48 -8.27
N THR A 209 -2.20 -7.00 -8.26
CA THR A 209 -3.23 -7.50 -7.34
C THR A 209 -3.82 -8.84 -7.76
N ILE A 210 -3.63 -9.27 -9.01
CA ILE A 210 -4.02 -10.60 -9.49
C ILE A 210 -2.93 -11.63 -9.17
N THR A 211 -1.69 -11.36 -9.57
CA THR A 211 -0.62 -12.36 -9.47
C THR A 211 0.07 -12.37 -8.12
N GLY A 212 -0.17 -11.36 -7.28
CA GLY A 212 0.56 -11.14 -6.03
C GLY A 212 2.04 -10.81 -6.22
N SER A 213 2.47 -10.48 -7.44
CA SER A 213 3.87 -10.17 -7.73
C SER A 213 4.21 -8.73 -7.34
N ALA A 214 5.35 -8.53 -6.68
CA ALA A 214 5.86 -7.22 -6.29
C ALA A 214 7.19 -6.92 -6.99
N HIS A 215 7.34 -5.69 -7.47
CA HIS A 215 8.60 -5.13 -7.96
C HIS A 215 8.95 -3.91 -7.10
N ALA A 216 10.09 -3.98 -6.40
CA ALA A 216 10.54 -2.91 -5.51
C ALA A 216 11.77 -2.21 -6.11
N GLU A 217 11.79 -0.88 -6.03
CA GLU A 217 12.86 -0.02 -6.53
C GLU A 217 13.30 0.98 -5.44
N GLY A 218 14.60 1.32 -5.47
CA GLY A 218 15.21 2.31 -4.58
C GLY A 218 15.50 1.77 -3.17
N ASP A 219 16.78 1.48 -2.91
CA ASP A 219 17.32 1.07 -1.60
C ASP A 219 16.56 -0.09 -0.93
N VAL A 220 16.27 -1.13 -1.72
CA VAL A 220 15.45 -2.26 -1.27
C VAL A 220 16.16 -3.05 -0.16
N THR A 221 15.54 -3.10 1.01
CA THR A 221 15.99 -3.92 2.14
C THR A 221 14.90 -4.91 2.51
N MET A 222 15.25 -6.20 2.60
CA MET A 222 14.33 -7.25 3.03
C MET A 222 14.86 -7.94 4.28
N GLN A 223 13.99 -8.16 5.26
CA GLN A 223 14.29 -8.90 6.47
C GLN A 223 13.42 -10.15 6.54
N PHE A 224 14.08 -11.30 6.62
CA PHE A 224 13.45 -12.59 6.88
C PHE A 224 13.72 -12.99 8.33
N PRO A 225 12.74 -13.61 9.02
CA PRO A 225 13.00 -14.15 10.34
C PRO A 225 14.03 -15.27 10.21
N GLY A 226 15.20 -15.06 10.78
CA GLY A 226 16.22 -16.08 10.84
C GLY A 226 15.93 -17.05 11.97
N GLU A 227 15.16 -18.11 11.74
CA GLU A 227 15.50 -19.39 12.39
C GLU A 227 16.69 -19.97 11.63
N MET A 228 17.86 -19.33 11.75
CA MET A 228 19.09 -20.08 11.57
C MET A 228 19.13 -21.07 12.72
N ARG A 229 18.54 -22.25 12.52
CA ARG A 229 18.72 -23.42 13.39
C ARG A 229 20.21 -23.75 13.39
N ARG A 230 20.98 -23.04 14.20
CA ARG A 230 22.37 -23.35 14.53
C ARG A 230 22.38 -24.52 15.50
N HIS A 231 21.95 -25.68 15.02
CA HIS A 231 22.35 -26.95 15.57
C HIS A 231 22.55 -27.94 14.42
N LEU A 232 23.41 -27.56 13.47
CA LEU A 232 24.25 -28.57 12.83
C LEU A 232 25.13 -29.11 13.96
N ALA A 233 24.76 -30.27 14.51
CA ALA A 233 25.64 -31.04 15.35
C ALA A 233 26.97 -31.16 14.59
N THR A 234 28.04 -30.61 15.17
CA THR A 234 29.38 -30.75 14.62
C THR A 234 29.60 -32.25 14.40
N PRO A 235 29.84 -32.71 13.15
CA PRO A 235 30.04 -34.13 12.91
C PRO A 235 31.17 -34.60 13.81
N LYS A 236 30.89 -35.63 14.63
CA LYS A 236 31.89 -36.22 15.52
C LYS A 236 33.14 -36.56 14.67
N PRO A 237 34.36 -36.26 15.13
CA PRO A 237 35.57 -36.55 14.38
C PRO A 237 35.58 -38.01 13.93
N LEU A 238 35.70 -38.24 12.62
CA LEU A 238 35.85 -39.58 12.08
C LEU A 238 37.19 -40.13 12.58
N LYS A 239 37.16 -41.12 13.48
CA LYS A 239 38.37 -41.82 13.90
C LYS A 239 38.83 -42.69 12.72
N VAL A 240 39.78 -42.19 11.93
CA VAL A 240 40.43 -43.00 10.90
C VAL A 240 41.40 -43.97 11.60
N PRO A 241 41.17 -45.29 11.54
CA PRO A 241 42.12 -46.25 12.08
C PRO A 241 43.43 -46.17 11.28
N LYS A 242 44.56 -46.05 12.01
CA LYS A 242 45.90 -45.77 11.46
C LYS A 242 46.55 -46.93 10.68
N ASN A 243 45.80 -47.99 10.37
CA ASN A 243 46.35 -49.21 9.76
C ASN A 243 45.57 -49.57 8.49
N ARG A 244 46.19 -49.41 7.31
CA ARG A 244 46.06 -50.27 6.10
C ARG A 244 46.47 -49.59 4.77
N LEU A 245 47.42 -48.66 4.77
CA LEU A 245 48.15 -48.30 3.53
C LEU A 245 49.35 -49.24 3.36
N THR A 246 49.08 -50.51 3.02
CA THR A 246 50.08 -51.44 2.45
C THR A 246 49.35 -52.70 2.01
N GLN A 247 48.75 -52.66 0.83
CA GLN A 247 48.58 -53.87 0.04
C GLN A 247 49.16 -53.62 -1.35
N PRO A 248 50.27 -54.27 -1.72
CA PRO A 248 50.76 -54.27 -3.09
C PRO A 248 49.75 -55.03 -3.96
N VAL A 249 49.29 -54.37 -5.03
CA VAL A 249 48.46 -54.99 -6.07
C VAL A 249 49.36 -55.91 -6.90
N ALA A 250 49.07 -57.21 -6.89
CA ALA A 250 49.72 -58.17 -7.77
C ALA A 250 49.23 -57.98 -9.22
N PRO A 251 50.12 -58.04 -10.23
CA PRO A 251 49.73 -57.96 -11.63
C PRO A 251 49.04 -59.26 -12.08
N THR A 252 47.80 -59.16 -12.55
CA THR A 252 47.08 -60.26 -13.19
C THR A 252 47.60 -60.46 -14.60
N ALA A 253 48.04 -61.69 -14.91
CA ALA A 253 48.47 -62.09 -16.24
C ALA A 253 47.26 -62.24 -17.20
N SER A 254 47.42 -61.74 -18.43
CA SER A 254 46.46 -61.90 -19.53
C SER A 254 46.65 -63.26 -20.22
N PRO A 255 45.57 -63.98 -20.57
CA PRO A 255 45.57 -64.98 -21.64
C PRO A 255 45.41 -64.35 -23.03
#